data_AF-A0A838VW60-F1
#
_entry.id   AF-A0A838VW60-F1
#
_cell.length_a   1.000
_cell.length_b   1.000
_cell.length_c   1.000
_cell.angle_alpha   90.00
_cell.angle_beta   90.00
_cell.angle_gamma   90.00
#
_symmetry.space_group_name_H-M   'P 1'
#
loop_
_entity.id
_entity.type
_entity.pdbx_description
1 polymer ?
#
loop_
_entity_poly.entity_id
_entity_poly.type
_entity_poly.pdbx_seq_one_letter_code
_entity_poly.pdbx_strand_id
1 'polypeptide(L)' 'MTQQTNAERLILVTGATGNQGGAIARHLLQRGNFPVRALVRDENKPAAQALKQAGAELVTGDFDDHAS' A
#
# COMPACT_ATOMS: atom_id res chain seq x y z
N MET A 1 21.15 -18.99 8.76
CA MET A 1 20.90 -17.57 8.46
C MET A 1 20.20 -17.52 7.11
N THR A 2 18.88 -17.73 7.10
CA THR A 2 18.08 -17.85 5.87
C THR A 2 17.85 -16.45 5.32
N GLN A 3 18.36 -16.17 4.12
CA GLN A 3 18.11 -14.90 3.44
C GLN A 3 16.67 -14.91 2.94
N GLN A 4 15.79 -14.15 3.61
CA GLN A 4 14.43 -13.92 3.13
C GLN A 4 14.48 -13.13 1.81
N THR A 5 13.80 -13.65 0.80
CA THR A 5 13.66 -13.00 -0.50
C THR A 5 12.82 -11.73 -0.35
N ASN A 6 13.10 -10.66 -1.11
CA ASN A 6 12.39 -9.37 -0.96
C ASN A 6 10.86 -9.46 -1.12
N ALA A 7 10.36 -10.50 -1.79
CA ALA A 7 8.92 -10.77 -1.89
C ALA A 7 8.26 -11.12 -0.54
N GLU A 8 9.02 -11.66 0.42
CA GLU A 8 8.52 -11.96 1.77
C GLU A 8 8.35 -10.71 2.64
N ARG A 9 8.87 -9.55 2.21
CA ARG A 9 8.82 -8.29 2.95
C ARG A 9 7.83 -7.32 2.30
N LEU A 10 6.56 -7.69 2.31
CA LEU A 10 5.46 -6.81 1.92
C LEU A 10 5.25 -5.70 2.95
N ILE A 11 5.12 -4.46 2.48
CA ILE A 11 4.76 -3.32 3.33
C ILE A 11 3.31 -2.95 3.06
N LEU A 12 2.46 -3.12 4.08
CA LEU A 12 1.11 -2.57 4.10
C LEU A 12 1.16 -1.12 4.59
N VAL A 13 0.67 -0.21 3.75
CA VAL A 13 0.48 1.20 4.12
C VAL A 13 -1.00 1.44 4.37
N THR A 14 -1.34 1.78 5.60
CA THR A 14 -2.68 2.24 5.96
C THR A 14 -2.80 3.74 5.81
N GLY A 15 -4.02 4.24 5.61
CA GLY A 15 -4.22 5.66 5.31
C GLY A 15 -3.44 6.13 4.06
N ALA A 16 -3.19 5.21 3.12
CA ALA A 16 -2.33 5.44 1.97
C ALA A 16 -2.84 6.55 1.05
N THR A 17 -4.14 6.86 1.08
CA THR A 17 -4.72 7.99 0.32
C THR A 17 -4.61 9.34 1.04
N GLY A 18 -4.15 9.36 2.30
CA GLY A 18 -3.96 10.58 3.09
C GLY A 18 -2.56 11.19 2.91
N ASN A 19 -2.30 12.31 3.60
CA ASN A 19 -1.06 13.07 3.45
C ASN A 19 0.18 12.28 3.89
N GLN A 20 0.10 11.60 5.04
CA GLN A 20 1.24 10.86 5.61
C GLN A 20 1.43 9.53 4.88
N GLY A 21 0.40 8.69 4.88
CA GLY A 21 0.45 7.37 4.24
C GLY A 21 0.74 7.48 2.74
N GLY A 22 0.17 8.45 2.05
CA GLY A 22 0.40 8.65 0.62
C GLY A 22 1.80 9.15 0.27
N ALA A 23 2.44 9.95 1.13
CA ALA A 23 3.84 10.32 0.94
C ALA A 23 4.74 9.09 1.10
N ILE A 24 4.50 8.27 2.13
CA ILE A 24 5.26 7.05 2.40
C ILE A 24 5.06 6.01 1.29
N ALA A 25 3.83 5.75 0.86
CA ALA A 25 3.53 4.78 -0.18
C ALA A 25 4.25 5.13 -1.49
N ARG A 26 4.19 6.39 -1.93
CA ARG A 26 4.90 6.86 -3.12
C ARG A 26 6.41 6.70 -3.00
N HIS A 27 6.97 7.06 -1.84
CA HIS A 27 8.41 6.93 -1.60
C HIS A 27 8.88 5.47 -1.61
N LEU A 28 8.11 4.55 -1.02
CA LEU A 28 8.41 3.12 -1.02
C LEU A 28 8.33 2.53 -2.42
N LEU A 29 7.28 2.88 -3.20
CA LEU A 29 7.12 2.46 -4.58
C LEU A 29 8.27 2.93 -5.46
N GLN A 30 8.69 4.20 -5.31
CA GLN A 30 9.82 4.78 -6.06
C GLN A 30 11.14 4.07 -5.77
N ARG A 31 11.35 3.61 -4.53
CA ARG A 31 12.55 2.84 -4.18
C ARG A 31 12.56 1.45 -4.81
N GLY A 32 11.40 0.84 -5.03
CA GLY A 32 11.27 -0.45 -5.71
C GLY A 32 11.89 -1.64 -4.95
N ASN A 33 12.30 -1.45 -3.70
CA ASN A 33 12.93 -2.52 -2.90
C ASN A 33 11.93 -3.53 -2.34
N PHE A 34 10.68 -3.10 -2.13
CA PHE A 34 9.63 -3.90 -1.48
C PHE A 34 8.31 -3.79 -2.25
N PRO A 35 7.51 -4.87 -2.32
CA PRO A 35 6.13 -4.74 -2.74
C PRO A 35 5.37 -3.89 -1.73
N VAL A 36 4.48 -3.04 -2.22
CA VAL A 36 3.67 -2.12 -1.41
C VAL A 36 2.21 -2.44 -1.63
N ARG A 37 1.50 -2.64 -0.53
CA ARG A 37 0.04 -2.78 -0.50
C ARG A 37 -0.57 -1.57 0.19
N ALA A 38 -1.63 -1.02 -0.37
CA ALA A 38 -2.34 0.13 0.15
C ALA A 38 -3.74 -0.29 0.62
N LEU A 39 -4.01 -0.12 1.91
CA LEU A 39 -5.35 -0.29 2.46
C LEU A 39 -6.18 0.95 2.11
N VAL A 40 -7.30 0.74 1.41
CA VAL A 40 -8.22 1.79 1.00
C VAL A 40 -9.66 1.40 1.36
N ARG A 41 -10.52 2.37 1.66
CA ARG A 41 -11.95 2.10 1.84
C ARG A 41 -12.73 2.04 0.52
N ASP A 42 -12.18 2.67 -0.52
CA ASP A 42 -12.77 2.74 -1.85
C ASP A 42 -11.64 2.81 -2.87
N GLU A 43 -11.50 1.74 -3.67
CA GLU A 43 -10.49 1.64 -4.69
C GLU A 43 -10.73 2.58 -5.88
N ASN A 44 -11.96 3.05 -6.10
CA ASN A 44 -12.32 3.88 -7.26
C ASN A 44 -11.99 5.36 -7.07
N LYS A 45 -11.61 5.77 -5.85
CA LYS A 45 -11.22 7.16 -5.61
C LYS A 45 -9.95 7.53 -6.37
N PRO A 46 -9.83 8.78 -6.87
CA PRO A 46 -8.66 9.21 -7.64
C PRO A 46 -7.32 8.96 -6.93
N ALA A 47 -7.27 9.14 -5.61
CA ALA A 47 -6.06 8.88 -4.82
C ALA A 47 -5.67 7.41 -4.78
N ALA A 48 -6.65 6.49 -4.69
CA ALA A 48 -6.41 5.05 -4.72
C ALA A 48 -5.95 4.60 -6.12
N GLN A 49 -6.61 5.08 -7.17
CA GLN A 49 -6.22 4.80 -8.56
C GLN A 49 -4.81 5.32 -8.87
N ALA A 50 -4.43 6.49 -8.36
CA ALA A 50 -3.07 7.01 -8.51
C ALA A 50 -2.01 6.11 -7.85
N LEU A 51 -2.31 5.52 -6.67
CA LEU A 51 -1.42 4.55 -6.03
C LEU A 51 -1.31 3.25 -6.84
N LYS A 52 -2.41 2.75 -7.38
CA LYS A 52 -2.43 1.57 -8.26
C LYS A 52 -1.59 1.79 -9.51
N GLN A 53 -1.75 2.94 -10.16
CA GLN A 53 -0.94 3.33 -11.31
C GLN A 53 0.55 3.47 -10.97
N ALA A 54 0.88 3.88 -9.74
CA ALA A 54 2.25 3.93 -9.24
C ALA A 54 2.83 2.55 -8.85
N GLY A 55 2.05 1.47 -8.96
CA GLY A 55 2.50 0.09 -8.72
C GLY A 55 2.11 -0.49 -7.36
N ALA A 56 1.26 0.19 -6.57
CA ALA A 56 0.73 -0.40 -5.34
C ALA A 56 -0.35 -1.45 -5.64
N GLU A 57 -0.36 -2.52 -4.87
CA GLU A 57 -1.51 -3.39 -4.76
C GLU A 57 -2.57 -2.71 -3.88
N LEU A 58 -3.79 -2.52 -4.38
CA LEU A 58 -4.89 -2.00 -3.57
C LEU A 58 -5.59 -3.16 -2.86
N VAL A 59 -5.88 -3.00 -1.58
CA VAL A 59 -6.77 -3.88 -0.82
C VAL A 59 -7.85 -3.03 -0.17
N THR A 60 -9.10 -3.43 -0.36
CA THR A 60 -10.23 -2.77 0.28
C THR A 60 -10.40 -3.30 1.70
N GLY A 61 -10.46 -2.41 2.68
CA GLY A 61 -10.80 -2.74 4.05
C GLY A 61 -11.07 -1.49 4.89
N ASP A 62 -11.67 -1.69 6.06
CA ASP A 62 -12.05 -0.63 6.98
C ASP A 62 -11.60 -0.97 8.40
N PHE A 63 -11.13 0.03 9.15
CA PHE A 63 -10.65 -0.19 10.52
C PHE A 63 -11.77 -0.51 11.50
N ASP A 64 -13.01 -0.15 11.17
CA ASP A 64 -14.20 -0.50 11.96
C ASP A 64 -14.73 -1.92 11.65
N ASP A 65 -14.20 -2.59 10.62
CA ASP A 65 -14.52 -3.98 10.28
C ASP A 65 -13.31 -4.90 10.51
N HIS A 66 -13.32 -5.58 11.67
CA HIS A 66 -12.26 -6.49 12.08
C HIS A 66 -11.97 -7.65 11.12
N ALA A 67 -12.92 -8.04 10.27
CA ALA A 67 -12.73 -9.14 9.33
C ALA A 67 -11.99 -8.70 8.04
N SER A 68 -11.81 -7.39 7.84
CA SER A 68 -11.26 -6.79 6.63
C SER A 68 -9.76 -6.49 6.69
#